data_AF-A0A2S6WLT0-F1
#
_entry.id   AF-A0A2S6WLT0-F1
#
_cell.length_a   1.000
_cell.length_b   1.000
_cell.length_c   1.000
_cell.angle_alpha   90.00
_cell.angle_beta   90.00
_cell.angle_gamma   90.00
#
_symmetry.space_group_name_H-M   'P 1'
#
loop_
_entity.id
_entity.type
_entity.pdbx_description
1 polymer ?
#
loop_
_entity_poly.entity_id
_entity_poly.type
_entity_poly.pdbx_seq_one_letter_code
_entity_poly.pdbx_strand_id
1 'polypeptide(L)'
;MRDNFEVKVEFLVARLREDETAASALKPGKNVDVARLQARVLADVEMKRKLLGWMYEPQEKVGDWGNSFWSGIAARTVTEQWMKLRQPVIEELVLAYADHPDFPPEWLPIEDEVPVRTQSRVGRES
;
A
#
# COMPACT_ATOMS: atom_id res chain seq x y z
N MET A 1 18.04 -2.02 14.52
CA MET A 1 17.13 -1.04 13.90
C MET A 1 16.15 -1.84 13.06
N ARG A 2 14.84 -1.70 13.27
CA ARG A 2 13.85 -2.30 12.36
C ARG A 2 13.93 -1.57 11.03
N ASP A 3 13.68 -2.28 9.94
CA ASP A 3 13.60 -1.66 8.62
C ASP A 3 12.42 -0.68 8.59
N ASN A 4 12.64 0.55 8.10
CA ASN A 4 11.59 1.56 7.97
C ASN A 4 10.41 1.03 7.12
N PHE A 5 10.72 0.18 6.16
CA PHE A 5 9.71 -0.50 5.34
C PHE A 5 8.82 -1.45 6.15
N GLU A 6 9.39 -2.24 7.06
CA GLU A 6 8.64 -3.16 7.92
C GLU A 6 7.69 -2.40 8.84
N VAL A 7 8.15 -1.29 9.44
CA VAL A 7 7.33 -0.43 10.29
C VAL A 7 6.16 0.20 9.52
N LYS A 8 6.40 0.66 8.29
CA LYS A 8 5.36 1.17 7.40
C LYS A 8 4.29 0.12 7.06
N VAL A 9 4.72 -1.14 6.84
CA VAL A 9 3.78 -2.23 6.59
C VAL A 9 2.96 -2.57 7.83
N GLU A 10 3.58 -2.66 9.01
CA GLU A 10 2.87 -2.87 10.27
C GLU A 10 1.79 -1.79 10.49
N PHE A 11 2.15 -0.52 10.26
CA PHE A 11 1.23 0.60 10.30
C PHE A 11 0.05 0.43 9.33
N LEU A 12 0.33 0.11 8.06
CA LEU A 12 -0.72 -0.13 7.06
C LEU A 12 -1.66 -1.27 7.47
N VAL A 13 -1.12 -2.38 7.96
CA VAL A 13 -1.92 -3.52 8.41
C VAL A 13 -2.84 -3.12 9.56
N ALA A 14 -2.35 -2.32 10.51
CA ALA A 14 -3.16 -1.81 11.61
C ALA A 14 -4.30 -0.91 11.10
N ARG A 15 -4.01 0.06 10.22
CA ARG A 15 -5.02 0.97 9.68
C ARG A 15 -6.07 0.26 8.81
N LEU A 16 -5.67 -0.72 8.01
CA LEU A 16 -6.62 -1.53 7.24
C LEU A 16 -7.57 -2.34 8.13
N ARG A 17 -7.11 -2.79 9.31
CA ARG A 17 -7.97 -3.47 10.28
C ARG A 17 -8.95 -2.50 10.94
N GLU A 18 -8.51 -1.29 11.24
CA GLU A 18 -9.37 -0.24 11.78
C GLU A 18 -10.46 0.16 10.78
N ASP A 19 -10.10 0.38 9.51
CA ASP A 19 -11.05 0.69 8.45
C ASP A 19 -12.09 -0.43 8.25
N GLU A 20 -11.64 -1.69 8.23
CA GLU A 20 -12.55 -2.84 8.16
C GLU A 20 -13.48 -2.92 9.38
N THR A 21 -12.93 -2.70 10.58
CA THR A 21 -13.70 -2.75 11.83
C THR A 21 -14.75 -1.65 11.85
N ALA A 22 -14.36 -0.42 11.49
CA ALA A 22 -15.26 0.72 11.40
C ALA A 22 -16.35 0.49 10.35
N ALA A 23 -15.98 0.02 9.16
CA ALA A 23 -16.94 -0.30 8.11
C ALA A 23 -17.90 -1.42 8.54
N SER A 24 -17.40 -2.48 9.20
CA SER A 24 -18.21 -3.61 9.66
C SER A 24 -19.15 -3.24 10.80
N ALA A 25 -18.79 -2.25 11.63
CA ALA A 25 -19.63 -1.74 12.70
C ALA A 25 -20.79 -0.87 12.18
N LEU A 26 -20.73 -0.37 10.95
CA LEU A 26 -21.82 0.39 10.34
C LEU A 26 -23.08 -0.49 10.20
N LYS A 27 -24.20 0.03 10.70
CA LYS A 27 -25.53 -0.57 10.54
C LYS A 27 -26.30 0.23 9.49
N PRO A 28 -26.23 -0.13 8.20
CA PRO A 28 -26.86 0.66 7.14
C PRO A 28 -28.39 0.74 7.24
N GLY A 29 -29.04 -0.22 7.91
CA GLY A 29 -30.50 -0.22 8.07
C GLY A 29 -31.19 -0.19 6.70
N LYS A 30 -32.03 0.83 6.46
CA LYS A 30 -32.66 1.09 5.15
C LYS A 30 -31.93 2.15 4.31
N ASN A 31 -30.83 2.72 4.83
CA ASN A 31 -30.08 3.76 4.13
C ASN A 31 -29.13 3.11 3.11
N VAL A 32 -29.52 3.22 1.83
CA VAL A 32 -28.78 2.66 0.69
C VAL A 32 -27.41 3.30 0.52
N ASP A 33 -27.27 4.60 0.82
CA ASP A 33 -26.00 5.31 0.69
C ASP A 33 -24.98 4.82 1.71
N VAL A 34 -25.42 4.57 2.95
CA VAL A 34 -24.56 3.98 4.00
C VAL A 34 -24.16 2.55 3.63
N ALA A 35 -25.08 1.75 3.08
CA ALA A 35 -24.77 0.39 2.62
C ALA A 35 -23.73 0.41 1.49
N ARG A 36 -23.87 1.34 0.54
CA ARG A 36 -22.94 1.51 -0.58
C ARG A 36 -21.57 1.98 -0.10
N LEU A 37 -21.53 2.90 0.85
CA LEU A 37 -20.28 3.37 1.45
C LEU A 37 -19.57 2.24 2.19
N GLN A 38 -20.29 1.48 3.02
CA GLN A 38 -19.75 0.30 3.71
C GLN A 38 -19.13 -0.69 2.71
N ALA A 39 -19.89 -1.07 1.67
CA ALA A 39 -19.39 -2.00 0.65
C ALA A 39 -18.15 -1.46 -0.07
N ARG A 40 -18.11 -0.16 -0.36
CA ARG A 40 -16.95 0.48 -0.99
C ARG A 40 -15.72 0.43 -0.09
N VAL A 41 -15.85 0.75 1.19
CA VAL A 41 -14.72 0.71 2.14
C VAL A 41 -14.18 -0.71 2.28
N LEU A 42 -15.06 -1.71 2.41
CA LEU A 42 -14.63 -3.11 2.50
C LEU A 42 -13.90 -3.57 1.21
N ALA A 43 -14.39 -3.19 0.03
CA ALA A 43 -13.73 -3.50 -1.23
C ALA A 43 -12.35 -2.82 -1.36
N ASP A 44 -12.23 -1.58 -0.89
CA ASP A 44 -10.96 -0.84 -0.87
C ASP A 44 -9.95 -1.51 0.09
N VAL A 45 -10.39 -1.88 1.29
CA VAL A 45 -9.55 -2.62 2.25
C VAL A 45 -9.07 -3.95 1.67
N GLU A 46 -9.96 -4.70 1.00
CA GLU A 46 -9.59 -5.95 0.34
C GLU A 46 -8.56 -5.72 -0.77
N MET A 47 -8.73 -4.68 -1.59
CA MET A 47 -7.76 -4.32 -2.64
C MET A 47 -6.40 -3.97 -2.04
N LYS A 48 -6.36 -3.14 -1.00
CA LYS A 48 -5.12 -2.76 -0.31
C LYS A 48 -4.41 -3.97 0.31
N ARG A 49 -5.15 -4.95 0.87
CA ARG A 49 -4.56 -6.23 1.30
C ARG A 49 -3.96 -7.04 0.16
N LYS A 50 -4.66 -7.12 -0.99
CA LYS A 50 -4.12 -7.82 -2.17
C LYS A 50 -2.85 -7.15 -2.68
N LEU A 51 -2.76 -5.83 -2.64
CA LEU A 51 -1.54 -5.09 -2.99
C LEU A 51 -0.40 -5.37 -2.01
N LEU A 52 -0.69 -5.41 -0.70
CA LEU A 52 0.28 -5.84 0.32
C LEU A 52 0.75 -7.28 0.05
N GLY A 53 -0.16 -8.22 -0.20
CA GLY A 53 0.18 -9.60 -0.52
C GLY A 53 0.99 -9.74 -1.80
N TRP A 54 0.60 -9.04 -2.87
CA TRP A 54 1.35 -8.98 -4.12
C TRP A 54 2.78 -8.56 -3.89
N MET A 55 3.03 -7.54 -3.06
CA MET A 55 4.37 -7.08 -2.75
C MET A 55 5.26 -8.16 -2.13
N TYR A 56 4.71 -9.00 -1.25
CA TYR A 56 5.43 -10.09 -0.58
C TYR A 56 5.57 -11.37 -1.41
N GLU A 57 4.78 -11.52 -2.47
CA GLU A 57 4.79 -12.69 -3.37
C GLU A 57 6.20 -13.12 -3.86
N PRO A 58 7.16 -12.23 -4.17
CA PRO A 58 8.50 -12.63 -4.59
C PRO A 58 9.33 -13.22 -3.46
N GLN A 59 9.15 -12.78 -2.20
CA GLN A 59 9.86 -13.38 -1.06
C GLN A 59 9.44 -14.84 -0.87
N GLU A 60 8.13 -15.12 -0.98
CA GLU A 60 7.60 -16.49 -0.91
C GLU A 60 8.13 -17.36 -2.05
N LYS A 61 8.13 -16.83 -3.28
CA LYS A 61 8.64 -17.55 -4.46
C LYS A 61 10.16 -17.74 -4.44
N VAL A 62 10.93 -16.79 -3.92
CA VAL A 62 12.38 -16.91 -3.81
C VAL A 62 12.78 -17.88 -2.68
N GLY A 63 12.01 -17.94 -1.59
CA GLY A 63 12.14 -19.01 -0.59
C GLY A 63 11.95 -20.41 -1.19
N ASP A 64 11.06 -20.54 -2.16
CA ASP A 64 10.81 -21.78 -2.91
C ASP A 64 11.91 -22.05 -3.97
N TRP A 65 12.41 -21.01 -4.64
CA TRP A 65 13.53 -21.08 -5.60
C TRP A 65 14.90 -21.27 -4.94
N GLY A 66 15.05 -21.01 -3.64
CA GLY A 66 16.26 -21.31 -2.88
C GLY A 66 16.65 -22.79 -2.90
N ASN A 67 15.71 -23.67 -3.26
CA ASN A 67 15.95 -25.10 -3.48
C ASN A 67 16.38 -25.44 -4.91
N SER A 68 16.40 -24.49 -5.86
CA SER A 68 16.70 -24.74 -7.27
C SER A 68 17.66 -23.71 -7.87
N PHE A 69 18.92 -24.14 -7.99
CA PHE A 69 19.92 -23.78 -9.00
C PHE A 69 20.49 -22.34 -9.07
N TRP A 70 19.90 -21.32 -8.45
CA TRP A 70 20.48 -19.97 -8.45
C TRP A 70 21.26 -19.70 -7.17
N SER A 71 22.54 -19.36 -7.29
CA SER A 71 23.40 -18.99 -6.16
C SER A 71 22.73 -17.88 -5.33
N GLY A 72 22.78 -17.97 -4.00
CA GLY A 72 22.03 -17.08 -3.09
C GLY A 72 22.27 -15.58 -3.30
N ILE A 73 23.34 -15.19 -3.99
CA ILE A 73 23.64 -13.80 -4.39
C ILE A 73 22.73 -13.33 -5.54
N ALA A 74 22.48 -14.19 -6.54
CA ALA A 74 21.60 -13.86 -7.66
C ALA A 74 20.14 -13.76 -7.20
N ALA A 75 19.69 -14.71 -6.37
CA ALA A 75 18.37 -14.67 -5.75
C ALA A 75 18.15 -13.41 -4.90
N ARG A 76 19.16 -13.01 -4.11
CA ARG A 76 19.12 -11.78 -3.30
C ARG A 76 19.02 -10.52 -4.16
N THR A 77 19.85 -10.40 -5.20
CA THR A 77 19.86 -9.23 -6.10
C THR A 77 18.53 -9.06 -6.83
N VAL A 78 17.92 -10.16 -7.29
CA VAL A 78 16.60 -10.14 -7.93
C VAL A 78 15.55 -9.69 -6.92
N THR A 79 15.53 -10.26 -5.71
CA THR A 79 14.55 -9.85 -4.68
C THR A 79 14.67 -8.37 -4.33
N GLU A 80 15.90 -7.85 -4.17
CA GLU A 80 16.15 -6.43 -3.88
C GLU A 80 15.70 -5.51 -5.03
N GLN A 81 15.94 -5.86 -6.29
CA GLN A 81 15.43 -5.09 -7.44
C GLN A 81 13.91 -5.10 -7.52
N TRP A 82 13.27 -6.23 -7.24
CA TRP A 82 11.82 -6.35 -7.23
C TRP A 82 11.18 -5.54 -6.11
N MET A 83 11.78 -5.53 -4.91
CA MET A 83 11.33 -4.67 -3.82
C MET A 83 11.42 -3.20 -4.18
N LYS A 84 12.52 -2.74 -4.79
CA LYS A 84 12.67 -1.34 -5.23
C LYS A 84 11.57 -0.91 -6.22
N LEU A 85 11.13 -1.80 -7.10
CA LEU A 85 10.05 -1.49 -8.05
C LEU A 85 8.67 -1.38 -7.39
N ARG A 86 8.47 -2.04 -6.25
CA ARG A 86 7.17 -2.16 -5.58
C ARG A 86 7.05 -1.28 -4.35
N GLN A 87 8.18 -0.86 -3.78
CA GLN A 87 8.25 0.07 -2.65
C GLN A 87 7.41 1.35 -2.84
N PRO A 88 7.37 1.99 -4.03
CA PRO A 88 6.53 3.17 -4.22
C PRO A 88 5.05 2.93 -3.95
N VAL A 89 4.56 1.69 -4.15
CA VAL A 89 3.16 1.34 -3.85
C VAL A 89 2.88 1.41 -2.35
N ILE A 90 3.83 1.00 -1.50
CA ILE A 90 3.69 1.14 -0.04
C ILE A 90 3.75 2.58 0.38
N GLU A 91 4.64 3.36 -0.21
CA GLU A 91 4.76 4.78 0.11
C GLU A 91 3.45 5.51 -0.21
N GLU A 92 2.87 5.27 -1.38
CA GLU A 92 1.55 5.81 -1.75
C GLU A 92 0.42 5.34 -0.81
N LEU A 93 0.40 4.05 -0.45
CA LEU A 93 -0.60 3.52 0.48
C LEU A 93 -0.45 4.12 1.90
N VAL A 94 0.78 4.32 2.37
CA VAL A 94 1.08 4.95 3.66
C VAL A 94 0.63 6.40 3.63
N LEU A 95 0.94 7.14 2.56
CA LEU A 95 0.57 8.55 2.41
C LEU A 95 -0.94 8.77 2.37
N ALA A 96 -1.74 7.77 2.00
CA ALA A 96 -3.19 7.85 2.13
C ALA A 96 -3.68 8.05 3.59
N TYR A 97 -2.81 7.78 4.58
CA TYR A 97 -3.06 8.00 6.00
C TYR A 97 -2.23 9.15 6.58
N ALA A 98 -1.71 10.08 5.76
CA ALA A 98 -0.90 11.21 6.22
C ALA A 98 -1.61 12.09 7.28
N ASP A 99 -2.94 12.20 7.22
CA ASP A 99 -3.74 12.96 8.18
C ASP A 99 -4.06 12.19 9.48
N HIS A 100 -3.61 10.93 9.60
CA HIS A 100 -3.87 10.11 10.76
C HIS A 100 -2.99 10.53 11.96
N PRO A 101 -3.49 10.64 13.20
CA PRO A 101 -2.71 11.10 14.36
C PRO A 101 -1.47 10.24 14.67
N ASP A 102 -1.54 8.94 14.43
CA ASP A 102 -0.42 8.02 14.59
C ASP A 102 0.56 8.01 13.40
N PHE A 103 0.35 8.85 12.37
CA PHE A 103 1.24 8.93 11.21
C PHE A 103 2.56 9.63 11.59
N PRO A 104 3.71 8.96 11.44
CA PRO A 104 5.01 9.58 11.70
C PRO A 104 5.33 10.66 10.64
N PRO A 105 5.54 11.93 11.03
CA PRO A 105 5.77 13.02 10.09
C PRO A 105 7.04 12.84 9.24
N GLU A 106 8.03 12.07 9.73
CA GLU A 106 9.23 11.70 8.99
C GLU A 106 8.98 10.84 7.75
N TRP A 107 7.76 10.33 7.57
CA TRP A 107 7.37 9.57 6.38
C TRP A 107 6.79 10.42 5.25
N LEU A 108 6.52 11.70 5.49
CA LEU A 108 6.13 12.62 4.44
C LEU A 108 7.28 12.78 3.43
N PRO A 109 6.99 12.81 2.11
CA PRO A 109 8.00 13.14 1.13
C PRO A 109 8.50 14.56 1.38
N ILE A 110 9.82 14.75 1.24
CA ILE A 110 10.42 16.08 1.27
C ILE A 110 9.94 16.82 0.02
N GLU A 111 9.44 18.05 0.16
CA GLU A 111 8.74 18.82 -0.90
C GLU A 111 9.53 18.94 -2.22
N ASP A 112 10.85 18.70 -2.23
CA ASP A 112 11.71 18.77 -3.42
C ASP A 112 11.68 17.53 -4.33
N GLU A 113 11.03 16.42 -3.94
CA GLU A 113 10.99 15.16 -4.72
C GLU A 113 9.63 14.82 -5.35
N VAL A 114 8.78 15.81 -5.62
CA VAL A 114 7.55 15.55 -6.40
C VAL A 114 7.84 15.76 -7.88
N PRO A 115 8.01 14.70 -8.72
CA PRO A 115 7.89 14.87 -10.15
C PRO A 115 6.45 15.29 -10.42
N VAL A 116 6.27 16.59 -10.67
CA VAL A 116 5.00 17.16 -11.11
C VAL A 116 4.51 16.33 -12.28
N ARG A 117 3.52 15.46 -12.06
CA ARG A 117 2.75 14.87 -13.13
C ARG A 117 1.99 16.02 -13.77
N THR A 118 2.59 16.60 -14.81
CA THR A 118 1.97 17.62 -15.65
C THR A 118 0.72 17.00 -16.26
N GLN A 119 -0.42 17.17 -15.58
CA GLN A 119 -1.71 17.03 -16.23
C GLN A 119 -1.78 18.15 -17.27
N SER A 120 -1.38 17.83 -18.49
CA SER A 120 -1.70 18.62 -19.67
C SER A 120 -3.22 18.62 -19.83
N ARG A 121 -3.87 19.52 -19.09
CA ARG A 121 -5.24 19.94 -19.34
C ARG A 121 -5.19 20.73 -20.63
N VAL A 122 -5.25 20.03 -21.77
CA VAL A 122 -5.57 20.66 -23.05
C VAL A 122 -7.06 21.01 -22.99
N GLY A 123 -7.34 22.18 -22.42
CA GLY A 123 -8.50 22.94 -22.84
C GLY A 123 -8.24 23.41 -24.27
N ARG A 124 -9.15 23.10 -25.18
CA ARG A 124 -9.39 23.99 -26.30
C ARG A 124 -10.90 24.10 -26.48
N GLU A 125 -11.38 25.26 -26.06
CA GLU A 125 -12.70 25.79 -26.31
C GLU A 125 -12.89 26.11 -27.81
N SER A 126 -14.18 26.30 -28.14
CA SER A 126 -14.79 26.85 -29.37
C SER A 126 -15.16 25.84 -30.44
#